data_AF-A0A5J5N1F4-F1
#
_entry.id   AF-A0A5J5N1F4-F1
#
_cell.length_a   1.000
_cell.length_b   1.000
_cell.length_c   1.000
_cell.angle_alpha   90.00
_cell.angle_beta   90.00
_cell.angle_gamma   90.00
#
_symmetry.space_group_name_H-M   'P 1'
#
loop_
_entity.id
_entity.type
_entity.pdbx_description
1 polymer ?
#
loop_
_entity_poly.entity_id
_entity_poly.type
_entity_poly.pdbx_seq_one_letter_code
_entity_poly.pdbx_strand_id
1 'polypeptide(L)'
;MRQEIGPGALGNPEGLGVKCGGVLSAPSGNFSSPNFPRLYPYNTECSWLIVVAEGSSVLLTFHAFDLEYHDTCGFDFLEIYNGASGDPGNLLGRFCGRVPPPPFSSSWHVMSVVFHSDKHVASRGFSAGYQKDVCGGVLTGLSGVLVSPEYPSNYPNNVECHWVIRAAGPAAVKLVFADFQVEGSEQCMYDYVAVLGGPGPARGHHYCGSARPPTLVSLGHELQVVFKSDFNIGGRGFKAYYFSGECQEVYTAVRGNFSSPQYPSSYPNNIRCHWTIRLPPGYRVKVFFLDLELEEPNSLTRTCDFDHLAAFDGDSEEAPLLGNWCGHHLPPPVTSSHNQLLIVLHTDRSTTRRGFSVAYIGVVPMNVSCSRTDFQILISAQALAPLERTKVYLGSRSCAAQEMGSNFRIQARFDTCGTESQRRNNTSVIVSVLYIDFSAGGQEDIHEYEVRCEPRRKEASVHLLSGSHWLGPYAATAEHLQEAPPRDEAEALEGPVAMVAQDTSDIVFLGLCILAGVLMVIAIVVLMLL
;
A
#
# COMPACT_ATOMS: atom_id res chain seq x y z
N MET A 1 -10.65 40.33 -61.81
CA MET A 1 -10.29 39.56 -63.02
C MET A 1 -9.59 38.29 -62.56
N ARG A 2 -9.87 37.17 -63.23
CA ARG A 2 -9.50 35.78 -62.90
C ARG A 2 -8.00 35.53 -62.72
N GLN A 3 -7.68 34.47 -61.95
CA GLN A 3 -6.80 33.31 -62.26
C GLN A 3 -6.18 32.78 -60.94
N GLU A 4 -5.97 31.49 -60.66
CA GLU A 4 -6.24 30.23 -61.36
C GLU A 4 -6.15 29.06 -60.35
N ILE A 5 -6.71 27.91 -60.72
CA ILE A 5 -6.89 26.70 -59.90
C ILE A 5 -5.70 25.75 -60.11
N GLY A 6 -5.21 25.11 -59.04
CA GLY A 6 -4.33 23.93 -59.06
C GLY A 6 -5.00 22.70 -58.43
N PRO A 7 -4.74 21.47 -58.91
CA PRO A 7 -5.64 20.32 -58.74
C PRO A 7 -5.51 19.62 -57.39
N GLY A 8 -6.64 19.05 -56.95
CA GLY A 8 -6.81 18.40 -55.67
C GLY A 8 -6.06 17.07 -55.52
N ALA A 9 -5.52 16.87 -54.31
CA ALA A 9 -5.27 15.55 -53.77
C ALA A 9 -6.58 15.07 -53.10
N LEU A 10 -7.16 14.01 -53.68
CA LEU A 10 -8.21 13.21 -53.04
C LEU A 10 -7.63 12.53 -51.81
N GLY A 11 -7.75 13.18 -50.66
CA GLY A 11 -7.58 12.56 -49.36
C GLY A 11 -8.73 11.61 -49.09
N ASN A 12 -8.40 10.34 -48.92
CA ASN A 12 -9.24 9.25 -48.42
C ASN A 12 -9.93 9.68 -47.11
N PRO A 13 -11.25 9.52 -46.91
CA PRO A 13 -11.88 9.84 -45.64
C PRO A 13 -11.68 8.66 -44.68
N GLU A 14 -10.50 8.57 -44.06
CA GLU A 14 -10.35 7.78 -42.85
C GLU A 14 -11.18 8.40 -41.72
N GLY A 15 -11.88 7.53 -40.99
CA GLY A 15 -13.04 7.85 -40.15
C GLY A 15 -12.87 9.07 -39.24
N LEU A 16 -13.78 10.02 -39.38
CA LEU A 16 -14.02 11.05 -38.39
C LEU A 16 -14.57 10.38 -37.12
N GLY A 17 -13.68 9.94 -36.23
CA GLY A 17 -14.06 9.48 -34.90
C GLY A 17 -14.81 10.59 -34.18
N VAL A 18 -15.99 10.27 -33.64
CA VAL A 18 -16.77 11.24 -32.85
C VAL A 18 -16.00 11.51 -31.57
N LYS A 19 -15.48 12.73 -31.43
CA LYS A 19 -14.81 13.17 -30.19
C LYS A 19 -15.88 13.35 -29.10
N CYS A 20 -15.82 12.51 -28.07
CA CYS A 20 -16.70 12.55 -26.90
C CYS A 20 -15.89 12.24 -25.63
N GLY A 21 -16.47 12.52 -24.47
CA GLY A 21 -15.76 12.41 -23.19
C GLY A 21 -15.06 13.70 -22.78
N GLY A 22 -14.17 13.59 -21.80
CA GLY A 22 -13.38 14.69 -21.25
C GLY A 22 -13.43 14.79 -19.73
N VAL A 23 -12.76 15.80 -19.19
CA VAL A 23 -12.73 16.09 -17.75
C VAL A 23 -13.89 17.04 -17.40
N LEU A 24 -14.73 16.63 -16.45
CA LEU A 24 -15.86 17.40 -15.94
C LEU A 24 -15.52 17.89 -14.53
N SER A 25 -15.18 19.17 -14.41
CA SER A 25 -14.66 19.76 -13.16
C SER A 25 -15.63 20.70 -12.43
N ALA A 26 -16.79 20.99 -13.02
CA ALA A 26 -17.81 21.81 -12.37
C ALA A 26 -18.43 21.07 -11.18
N PRO A 27 -18.92 21.74 -10.12
CA PRO A 27 -19.53 21.10 -8.96
C PRO A 27 -20.84 20.37 -9.29
N SER A 28 -21.43 20.58 -10.46
CA SER A 28 -22.52 19.78 -11.00
C SER A 28 -22.56 19.96 -12.50
N GLY A 29 -23.09 18.98 -13.22
CA GLY A 29 -23.26 19.06 -14.65
C GLY A 29 -24.02 17.88 -15.22
N ASN A 30 -24.40 17.99 -16.49
CA ASN A 30 -25.05 16.92 -17.23
C ASN A 30 -24.17 16.52 -18.41
N PHE A 31 -24.15 15.22 -18.72
CA PHE A 31 -23.49 14.67 -19.89
C PHE A 31 -24.31 13.52 -20.46
N SER A 32 -24.03 13.16 -21.70
CA SER A 32 -24.79 12.15 -22.42
C SER A 32 -23.93 11.41 -23.42
N SER A 33 -24.40 10.27 -23.87
CA SER A 33 -23.85 9.61 -25.05
C SER A 33 -23.89 10.55 -26.26
N PRO A 34 -23.01 10.35 -27.26
CA PRO A 34 -23.02 11.19 -28.45
C PRO A 34 -24.36 11.10 -29.18
N ASN A 35 -24.78 12.22 -29.78
CA ASN A 35 -26.05 12.39 -30.49
C ASN A 35 -27.33 12.27 -29.65
N PHE A 36 -27.27 12.03 -28.34
CA PHE A 36 -28.46 11.92 -27.49
C PHE A 36 -29.40 13.14 -27.68
N PRO A 37 -30.73 12.95 -27.86
CA PRO A 37 -31.52 11.72 -27.70
C PRO A 37 -31.67 10.86 -28.98
N ARG A 38 -30.84 11.10 -30.01
CA ARG A 38 -30.74 10.24 -31.21
C ARG A 38 -29.76 9.10 -30.96
N LEU A 39 -29.67 8.19 -31.94
CA LEU A 39 -28.82 7.02 -31.85
C LEU A 39 -27.34 7.41 -31.72
N TYR A 40 -26.64 6.77 -30.78
CA TYR A 40 -25.19 6.92 -30.67
C TYR A 40 -24.48 6.28 -31.88
N PRO A 41 -23.26 6.73 -32.22
CA PRO A 41 -22.48 6.13 -33.31
C PRO A 41 -21.91 4.76 -32.91
N TYR A 42 -21.65 3.93 -33.92
CA TYR A 42 -20.90 2.67 -33.77
C TYR A 42 -19.41 2.93 -33.50
N ASN A 43 -18.69 1.94 -32.97
CA ASN A 43 -17.25 1.98 -32.68
C ASN A 43 -16.83 3.23 -31.91
N THR A 44 -17.63 3.61 -30.92
CA THR A 44 -17.42 4.83 -30.16
C THR A 44 -16.96 4.48 -28.76
N GLU A 45 -15.89 5.13 -28.33
CA GLU A 45 -15.38 5.04 -26.97
C GLU A 45 -15.32 6.45 -26.38
N CYS A 46 -16.12 6.68 -25.34
CA CYS A 46 -16.16 7.95 -24.63
C CYS A 46 -15.75 7.70 -23.18
N SER A 47 -14.82 8.49 -22.67
CA SER A 47 -14.44 8.47 -21.26
C SER A 47 -14.67 9.83 -20.62
N TRP A 48 -15.46 9.86 -19.55
CA TRP A 48 -15.64 11.04 -18.72
C TRP A 48 -14.91 10.84 -17.40
N LEU A 49 -14.10 11.83 -17.02
CA LEU A 49 -13.48 11.91 -15.71
C LEU A 49 -14.13 13.05 -14.95
N ILE A 50 -14.95 12.73 -13.96
CA ILE A 50 -15.62 13.70 -13.11
C ILE A 50 -14.71 14.00 -11.94
N VAL A 51 -14.36 15.27 -11.75
CA VAL A 51 -13.48 15.74 -10.66
C VAL A 51 -14.19 16.87 -9.92
N VAL A 52 -14.59 16.63 -8.68
CA VAL A 52 -15.14 17.66 -7.79
C VAL A 52 -14.07 18.13 -6.80
N ALA A 53 -14.41 19.05 -5.90
CA ALA A 53 -13.47 19.55 -4.89
C ALA A 53 -12.97 18.41 -3.99
N GLU A 54 -11.68 18.45 -3.63
CA GLU A 54 -11.07 17.50 -2.68
C GLU A 54 -11.86 17.45 -1.36
N GLY A 55 -11.94 16.26 -0.76
CA GLY A 55 -12.76 16.01 0.44
C GLY A 55 -14.27 15.91 0.21
N SER A 56 -14.73 15.97 -1.05
CA SER A 56 -16.15 15.75 -1.43
C SER A 56 -16.33 14.42 -2.17
N SER A 57 -17.58 14.04 -2.45
CA SER A 57 -17.93 12.88 -3.27
C SER A 57 -18.73 13.29 -4.50
N VAL A 58 -18.73 12.45 -5.54
CA VAL A 58 -19.53 12.65 -6.76
C VAL A 58 -20.76 11.78 -6.65
N LEU A 59 -21.95 12.38 -6.65
CA LEU A 59 -23.21 11.66 -6.86
C LEU A 59 -23.57 11.69 -8.35
N LEU A 60 -23.58 10.50 -8.97
CA LEU A 60 -23.98 10.26 -10.35
C LEU A 60 -25.42 9.73 -10.38
N THR A 61 -26.25 10.34 -11.22
CA THR A 61 -27.65 9.99 -11.43
C THR A 61 -27.95 9.83 -12.90
N PHE A 62 -28.87 8.92 -13.24
CA PHE A 62 -29.27 8.67 -14.62
C PHE A 62 -30.68 9.20 -14.87
N HIS A 63 -30.82 9.97 -15.95
CA HIS A 63 -32.10 10.52 -16.40
C HIS A 63 -32.72 9.68 -17.53
N ALA A 64 -31.87 9.05 -18.35
CA ALA A 64 -32.28 8.15 -19.43
C ALA A 64 -31.17 7.12 -19.70
N PHE A 65 -31.56 5.90 -20.09
CA PHE A 65 -30.63 4.82 -20.40
C PHE A 65 -31.25 3.79 -21.37
N ASP A 66 -30.66 3.63 -22.55
CA ASP A 66 -31.08 2.68 -23.59
C ASP A 66 -29.85 2.34 -24.47
N LEU A 67 -29.17 1.25 -24.13
CA LEU A 67 -28.04 0.67 -24.87
C LEU A 67 -28.43 -0.69 -25.48
N GLU A 68 -27.65 -1.19 -26.44
CA GLU A 68 -27.80 -2.57 -26.91
C GLU A 68 -27.72 -3.55 -25.73
N TYR A 69 -28.60 -4.55 -25.72
CA TYR A 69 -28.66 -5.54 -24.64
C TYR A 69 -27.86 -6.79 -25.01
N HIS A 70 -27.09 -7.29 -24.04
CA HIS A 70 -26.48 -8.61 -24.07
C HIS A 70 -26.44 -9.17 -22.63
N ASP A 71 -26.53 -10.49 -22.46
CA ASP A 71 -26.58 -11.13 -21.13
C ASP A 71 -25.37 -10.77 -20.24
N THR A 72 -24.20 -10.56 -20.85
CA THR A 72 -22.96 -10.14 -20.17
C THR A 72 -22.58 -8.69 -20.45
N CYS A 73 -23.45 -7.91 -21.12
CA CYS A 73 -23.13 -6.56 -21.62
C CYS A 73 -21.85 -6.52 -22.46
N GLY A 74 -21.64 -7.55 -23.29
CA GLY A 74 -20.41 -7.74 -24.07
C GLY A 74 -20.31 -6.92 -25.36
N PHE A 75 -21.43 -6.35 -25.83
CA PHE A 75 -21.48 -5.48 -27.00
C PHE A 75 -21.35 -4.03 -26.55
N ASP A 76 -22.46 -3.29 -26.47
CA ASP A 76 -22.48 -1.93 -25.96
C ASP A 76 -22.64 -1.90 -24.44
N PHE A 77 -21.87 -1.03 -23.78
CA PHE A 77 -21.91 -0.95 -22.32
C PHE A 77 -21.52 0.43 -21.79
N LEU A 78 -21.96 0.66 -20.55
CA LEU A 78 -21.51 1.73 -19.69
C LEU A 78 -20.83 1.13 -18.45
N GLU A 79 -19.55 1.43 -18.26
CA GLU A 79 -18.79 1.07 -17.06
C GLU A 79 -18.61 2.29 -16.16
N ILE A 80 -18.81 2.09 -14.86
CA ILE A 80 -18.71 3.14 -13.85
C ILE A 80 -17.63 2.74 -12.86
N TYR A 81 -16.64 3.61 -12.64
CA TYR A 81 -15.50 3.36 -11.77
C TYR A 81 -15.50 4.31 -10.57
N ASN A 82 -15.20 3.75 -9.41
CA ASN A 82 -15.05 4.45 -8.12
C ASN A 82 -13.71 5.19 -8.01
N GLY A 83 -13.35 5.97 -9.03
CA GLY A 83 -12.04 6.58 -9.19
C GLY A 83 -11.69 6.77 -10.66
N ALA A 84 -10.42 6.54 -11.03
CA ALA A 84 -9.99 6.54 -12.43
C ALA A 84 -10.48 5.27 -13.17
N SER A 85 -10.66 5.37 -14.49
CA SER A 85 -11.05 4.23 -15.33
C SER A 85 -9.91 3.22 -15.52
N GLY A 86 -10.26 1.99 -15.88
CA GLY A 86 -9.29 0.94 -16.29
C GLY A 86 -8.84 -0.01 -15.18
N ASP A 87 -9.31 0.16 -13.94
CA ASP A 87 -9.01 -0.73 -12.82
C ASP A 87 -10.23 -1.61 -12.47
N PRO A 88 -10.16 -2.95 -12.67
CA PRO A 88 -11.22 -3.87 -12.31
C PRO A 88 -11.61 -3.82 -10.82
N GLY A 89 -10.65 -3.52 -9.92
CA GLY A 89 -10.89 -3.44 -8.47
C GLY A 89 -11.77 -2.25 -8.07
N ASN A 90 -11.87 -1.23 -8.92
CA ASN A 90 -12.67 -0.03 -8.70
C ASN A 90 -13.94 0.01 -9.56
N LEU A 91 -14.25 -1.03 -10.32
CA LEU A 91 -15.47 -1.11 -11.14
C LEU A 91 -16.71 -1.25 -10.25
N LEU A 92 -17.55 -0.21 -10.22
CA LEU A 92 -18.86 -0.23 -9.54
C LEU A 92 -19.88 -1.08 -10.30
N GLY A 93 -19.76 -1.16 -11.62
CA GLY A 93 -20.56 -2.06 -12.44
C GLY A 93 -20.48 -1.76 -13.94
N ARG A 94 -20.95 -2.72 -14.72
CA ARG A 94 -21.10 -2.68 -16.17
C ARG A 94 -22.57 -2.83 -16.52
N PHE A 95 -23.11 -1.91 -17.31
CA PHE A 95 -24.54 -1.77 -17.56
C PHE A 95 -24.86 -1.70 -19.06
N CYS A 96 -25.98 -2.31 -19.47
CA CYS A 96 -26.49 -2.30 -20.84
C CYS A 96 -28.01 -2.52 -20.86
N GLY A 97 -28.65 -2.44 -22.04
CA GLY A 97 -30.10 -2.55 -22.17
C GLY A 97 -30.86 -1.29 -21.73
N ARG A 98 -32.09 -1.46 -21.23
CA ARG A 98 -33.06 -0.37 -20.96
C ARG A 98 -33.31 -0.05 -19.49
N VAL A 99 -32.71 -0.82 -18.59
CA VAL A 99 -32.87 -0.58 -17.15
C VAL A 99 -31.81 0.43 -16.73
N PRO A 100 -32.20 1.64 -16.27
CA PRO A 100 -31.22 2.62 -15.85
C PRO A 100 -30.45 2.12 -14.61
N PRO A 101 -29.14 2.37 -14.54
CA PRO A 101 -28.37 2.08 -13.34
C PRO A 101 -28.92 2.85 -12.12
N PRO A 102 -28.75 2.33 -10.90
CA PRO A 102 -29.05 3.09 -9.69
C PRO A 102 -28.11 4.31 -9.56
N PRO A 103 -28.41 5.27 -8.67
CA PRO A 103 -27.47 6.32 -8.33
C PRO A 103 -26.17 5.75 -7.71
N PHE A 104 -25.04 6.35 -8.04
CA PHE A 104 -23.73 5.99 -7.48
C PHE A 104 -23.09 7.19 -6.81
N SER A 105 -22.48 6.98 -5.65
CA SER A 105 -21.59 7.99 -5.05
C SER A 105 -20.16 7.46 -5.01
N SER A 106 -19.19 8.29 -5.39
CA SER A 106 -17.77 7.94 -5.31
C SER A 106 -17.24 8.02 -3.88
N SER A 107 -16.22 7.22 -3.59
CA SER A 107 -15.48 7.25 -2.32
C SER A 107 -14.67 8.53 -2.11
N TRP A 108 -14.40 9.25 -3.20
CA TRP A 108 -13.51 10.41 -3.25
C TRP A 108 -14.07 11.48 -4.20
N HIS A 109 -13.28 12.52 -4.44
CA HIS A 109 -13.62 13.63 -5.33
C HIS A 109 -13.56 13.27 -6.82
N VAL A 110 -13.31 12.00 -7.19
CA VAL A 110 -13.15 11.54 -8.57
C VAL A 110 -14.03 10.33 -8.87
N MET A 111 -14.66 10.34 -10.05
CA MET A 111 -15.42 9.21 -10.62
C MET A 111 -15.17 9.14 -12.13
N SER A 112 -15.08 7.94 -12.70
CA SER A 112 -14.97 7.77 -14.15
C SER A 112 -16.13 6.98 -14.72
N VAL A 113 -16.58 7.41 -15.90
CA VAL A 113 -17.65 6.76 -16.66
C VAL A 113 -17.12 6.49 -18.06
N VAL A 114 -17.17 5.22 -18.48
CA VAL A 114 -16.69 4.76 -19.79
C VAL A 114 -17.86 4.21 -20.57
N PHE A 115 -18.13 4.79 -21.74
CA PHE A 115 -19.11 4.29 -22.70
C PHE A 115 -18.39 3.65 -23.88
N HIS A 116 -18.82 2.46 -24.25
CA HIS A 116 -18.32 1.73 -25.41
C HIS A 116 -19.49 1.29 -26.29
N SER A 117 -19.33 1.44 -27.61
CA SER A 117 -20.19 0.83 -28.62
C SER A 117 -19.41 0.01 -29.64
N ASP A 118 -19.99 -1.11 -30.06
CA ASP A 118 -19.40 -2.04 -31.00
C ASP A 118 -19.68 -1.64 -32.48
N LYS A 119 -19.47 -2.55 -33.43
CA LYS A 119 -19.64 -2.29 -34.88
C LYS A 119 -21.10 -2.29 -35.34
N HIS A 120 -22.04 -2.72 -34.50
CA HIS A 120 -23.41 -3.03 -34.85
C HIS A 120 -24.38 -2.38 -33.85
N VAL A 121 -25.68 -2.42 -34.18
CA VAL A 121 -26.83 -2.05 -33.33
C VAL A 121 -26.63 -0.86 -32.36
N ALA A 122 -27.12 0.32 -32.75
CA ALA A 122 -27.15 1.48 -31.87
C ALA A 122 -28.55 1.72 -31.30
N SER A 123 -28.60 2.20 -30.06
CA SER A 123 -29.82 2.61 -29.35
C SER A 123 -29.77 4.10 -29.01
N ARG A 124 -30.77 4.63 -28.28
CA ARG A 124 -30.88 6.08 -28.02
C ARG A 124 -29.79 6.62 -27.09
N GLY A 125 -29.09 5.74 -26.40
CA GLY A 125 -28.00 6.09 -25.50
C GLY A 125 -28.46 6.46 -24.11
N PHE A 126 -27.70 7.32 -23.44
CA PHE A 126 -27.96 7.70 -22.06
C PHE A 126 -27.81 9.21 -21.83
N SER A 127 -28.45 9.69 -20.78
CA SER A 127 -28.22 11.02 -20.21
C SER A 127 -28.08 10.88 -18.72
N ALA A 128 -27.01 11.46 -18.18
CA ALA A 128 -26.66 11.41 -16.78
C ALA A 128 -26.36 12.81 -16.26
N GLY A 129 -26.69 13.01 -14.99
CA GLY A 129 -26.34 14.20 -14.23
C GLY A 129 -25.40 13.81 -13.10
N TYR A 130 -24.41 14.64 -12.86
CA TYR A 130 -23.53 14.51 -11.71
C TYR A 130 -23.61 15.77 -10.85
N GLN A 131 -23.46 15.59 -9.56
CA GLN A 131 -23.34 16.69 -8.62
C GLN A 131 -22.33 16.34 -7.54
N LYS A 132 -21.68 17.38 -7.04
CA LYS A 132 -20.92 17.35 -5.81
C LYS A 132 -21.91 16.99 -4.72
N ASP A 133 -21.69 15.83 -4.12
CA ASP A 133 -22.37 15.44 -2.91
C ASP A 133 -21.53 15.87 -1.71
N VAL A 134 -22.22 16.22 -0.63
CA VAL A 134 -21.61 16.74 0.59
C VAL A 134 -20.77 15.62 1.23
N CYS A 135 -21.29 14.38 1.21
CA CYS A 135 -20.70 13.20 1.83
C CYS A 135 -21.60 11.96 1.66
N GLY A 136 -21.00 10.79 1.43
CA GLY A 136 -21.73 9.52 1.49
C GLY A 136 -21.32 8.53 0.41
N GLY A 137 -22.15 7.51 0.21
CA GLY A 137 -22.06 6.56 -0.89
C GLY A 137 -21.85 5.11 -0.51
N VAL A 138 -21.77 4.26 -1.55
CA VAL A 138 -21.49 2.84 -1.38
C VAL A 138 -19.99 2.63 -1.59
N LEU A 139 -19.30 2.20 -0.53
CA LEU A 139 -17.86 1.98 -0.50
C LEU A 139 -17.60 0.48 -0.60
N THR A 140 -17.04 0.02 -1.72
CA THR A 140 -16.77 -1.41 -2.00
C THR A 140 -15.29 -1.76 -1.97
N GLY A 141 -14.42 -0.78 -1.70
CA GLY A 141 -12.97 -0.96 -1.67
C GLY A 141 -12.51 -1.84 -0.52
N LEU A 142 -11.27 -2.32 -0.61
CA LEU A 142 -10.63 -3.05 0.48
C LEU A 142 -10.29 -2.15 1.68
N SER A 143 -10.19 -0.85 1.44
CA SER A 143 -10.02 0.17 2.48
C SER A 143 -10.43 1.53 1.95
N GLY A 144 -10.60 2.49 2.85
CA GLY A 144 -10.73 3.90 2.48
C GLY A 144 -10.93 4.78 3.69
N VAL A 145 -11.18 6.06 3.44
CA VAL A 145 -11.38 7.07 4.48
C VAL A 145 -12.80 7.64 4.42
N LEU A 146 -13.38 7.88 5.57
CA LEU A 146 -14.60 8.64 5.75
C LEU A 146 -14.22 9.92 6.50
N VAL A 147 -14.59 11.07 5.94
CA VAL A 147 -14.42 12.36 6.59
C VAL A 147 -15.76 13.06 6.68
N SER A 148 -15.99 13.80 7.76
CA SER A 148 -17.05 14.79 7.79
C SER A 148 -16.80 15.86 6.72
N PRO A 149 -17.84 16.52 6.21
CA PRO A 149 -17.66 17.57 5.21
C PRO A 149 -16.78 18.70 5.76
N GLU A 150 -15.97 19.28 4.89
CA GLU A 150 -15.04 20.39 5.20
C GLU A 150 -13.92 20.05 6.20
N TYR A 151 -13.79 18.79 6.65
CA TYR A 151 -12.70 18.36 7.53
C TYR A 151 -11.32 18.78 6.98
N PRO A 152 -10.40 19.37 7.80
CA PRO A 152 -10.46 19.49 9.26
C PRO A 152 -11.13 20.77 9.78
N SER A 153 -11.79 21.55 8.90
CA SER A 153 -12.61 22.70 9.31
C SER A 153 -13.95 22.23 9.85
N ASN A 154 -14.73 23.14 10.44
CA ASN A 154 -15.99 22.76 11.05
C ASN A 154 -16.99 22.27 10.01
N TYR A 155 -17.68 21.16 10.30
CA TYR A 155 -18.69 20.66 9.38
C TYR A 155 -19.91 21.61 9.32
N PRO A 156 -20.63 21.66 8.19
CA PRO A 156 -21.82 22.47 8.05
C PRO A 156 -23.00 21.94 8.89
N ASN A 157 -23.91 22.85 9.24
CA ASN A 157 -25.18 22.53 9.90
C ASN A 157 -26.17 21.89 8.90
N ASN A 158 -27.12 21.09 9.40
CA ASN A 158 -28.17 20.40 8.66
C ASN A 158 -27.65 19.43 7.59
N VAL A 159 -26.51 18.82 7.84
CA VAL A 159 -25.92 17.81 6.96
C VAL A 159 -26.43 16.43 7.36
N GLU A 160 -26.71 15.59 6.37
CA GLU A 160 -26.97 14.17 6.58
C GLU A 160 -26.16 13.35 5.56
N CYS A 161 -25.15 12.63 6.05
CA CYS A 161 -24.29 11.77 5.25
C CYS A 161 -24.65 10.31 5.48
N HIS A 162 -24.68 9.51 4.42
CA HIS A 162 -24.88 8.06 4.52
C HIS A 162 -23.79 7.32 3.75
N TRP A 163 -22.95 6.56 4.45
CA TRP A 163 -22.00 5.63 3.86
C TRP A 163 -22.45 4.20 4.09
N VAL A 164 -22.40 3.38 3.05
CA VAL A 164 -22.64 1.93 3.10
C VAL A 164 -21.36 1.25 2.64
N ILE A 165 -20.64 0.63 3.57
CA ILE A 165 -19.40 -0.06 3.29
C ILE A 165 -19.70 -1.53 3.07
N ARG A 166 -19.35 -2.07 1.90
CA ARG A 166 -19.59 -3.46 1.50
C ARG A 166 -18.27 -4.16 1.24
N ALA A 167 -17.94 -5.14 2.07
CA ALA A 167 -16.81 -6.02 1.83
C ALA A 167 -17.11 -6.95 0.64
N ALA A 168 -16.07 -7.30 -0.10
CA ALA A 168 -16.14 -8.38 -1.08
C ALA A 168 -16.26 -9.73 -0.36
N GLY A 169 -17.26 -10.54 -0.71
CA GLY A 169 -17.47 -11.85 -0.12
C GLY A 169 -17.95 -11.81 1.34
N PRO A 170 -17.61 -12.83 2.18
CA PRO A 170 -18.11 -12.94 3.55
C PRO A 170 -17.28 -12.17 4.59
N ALA A 171 -16.28 -11.39 4.16
CA ALA A 171 -15.37 -10.71 5.07
C ALA A 171 -16.07 -9.61 5.88
N ALA A 172 -15.64 -9.41 7.12
CA ALA A 172 -16.10 -8.29 7.93
C ALA A 172 -15.41 -6.97 7.52
N VAL A 173 -16.08 -5.87 7.82
CA VAL A 173 -15.61 -4.49 7.68
C VAL A 173 -15.20 -3.99 9.06
N LYS A 174 -14.00 -3.43 9.16
CA LYS A 174 -13.50 -2.77 10.37
C LYS A 174 -13.46 -1.26 10.16
N LEU A 175 -13.91 -0.49 11.15
CA LEU A 175 -13.94 0.97 11.14
C LEU A 175 -13.18 1.52 12.35
N VAL A 176 -12.24 2.44 12.09
CA VAL A 176 -11.35 3.03 13.09
C VAL A 176 -11.39 4.56 12.97
N PHE A 177 -11.77 5.26 14.05
CA PHE A 177 -11.74 6.72 14.10
C PHE A 177 -10.35 7.23 14.49
N ALA A 178 -9.72 8.00 13.60
CA ALA A 178 -8.44 8.65 13.86
C ALA A 178 -8.62 9.99 14.58
N ASP A 179 -9.64 10.76 14.20
CA ASP A 179 -10.02 12.03 14.83
C ASP A 179 -11.53 12.12 14.97
N PHE A 180 -12.00 12.74 16.05
CA PHE A 180 -13.42 12.83 16.37
C PHE A 180 -13.73 14.03 17.27
N GLN A 181 -14.50 14.97 16.74
CA GLN A 181 -15.06 16.10 17.45
C GLN A 181 -16.39 16.50 16.81
N VAL A 182 -17.47 15.96 17.36
CA VAL A 182 -18.85 16.26 16.98
C VAL A 182 -19.53 16.97 18.16
N GLU A 183 -20.52 17.82 17.91
CA GLU A 183 -21.22 18.53 18.98
C GLU A 183 -21.75 17.55 20.03
N GLY A 184 -21.41 17.77 21.30
CA GLY A 184 -21.80 16.89 22.39
C GLY A 184 -23.14 17.26 22.99
N SER A 185 -24.00 16.27 23.23
CA SER A 185 -25.27 16.44 23.94
C SER A 185 -25.63 15.19 24.76
N GLU A 186 -26.56 15.31 25.69
CA GLU A 186 -27.09 14.14 26.39
C GLU A 186 -27.71 13.17 25.38
N GLN A 187 -27.21 11.93 25.37
CA GLN A 187 -27.63 10.88 24.42
C GLN A 187 -27.39 11.19 22.94
N CYS A 188 -26.56 12.20 22.62
CA CYS A 188 -26.22 12.56 21.23
C CYS A 188 -27.45 12.86 20.37
N MET A 189 -28.29 13.78 20.88
CA MET A 189 -29.57 14.18 20.28
C MET A 189 -29.45 15.35 19.29
N TYR A 190 -28.35 16.11 19.36
CA TYR A 190 -28.02 17.14 18.38
C TYR A 190 -27.26 16.48 17.21
N ASP A 191 -25.95 16.68 17.14
CA ASP A 191 -25.10 16.06 16.13
C ASP A 191 -24.65 14.66 16.57
N TYR A 192 -24.56 13.74 15.61
CA TYR A 192 -24.06 12.41 15.89
C TYR A 192 -23.52 11.66 14.67
N VAL A 193 -22.63 10.71 14.94
CA VAL A 193 -22.30 9.62 14.03
C VAL A 193 -22.94 8.34 14.53
N ALA A 194 -23.80 7.71 13.73
CA ALA A 194 -24.37 6.40 14.02
C ALA A 194 -23.67 5.33 13.17
N VAL A 195 -23.38 4.18 13.77
CA VAL A 195 -22.83 3.02 13.05
C VAL A 195 -23.78 1.84 13.22
N LEU A 196 -24.23 1.29 12.11
CA LEU A 196 -25.22 0.21 12.02
C LEU A 196 -24.54 -1.04 11.43
N GLY A 197 -24.84 -2.21 12.00
CA GLY A 197 -24.30 -3.50 11.54
C GLY A 197 -23.03 -4.01 12.28
N GLY A 198 -22.56 -3.33 13.34
CA GLY A 198 -21.48 -3.80 14.23
C GLY A 198 -21.98 -4.43 15.55
N PRO A 199 -21.10 -5.04 16.38
CA PRO A 199 -21.45 -5.61 17.68
C PRO A 199 -21.81 -4.51 18.67
N GLY A 200 -22.96 -4.68 19.31
CA GLY A 200 -23.58 -3.71 20.21
C GLY A 200 -25.10 -3.90 20.23
N PRO A 201 -25.83 -3.29 21.16
CA PRO A 201 -27.29 -3.36 21.17
C PRO A 201 -27.87 -2.84 19.85
N ALA A 202 -28.88 -3.55 19.35
CA ALA A 202 -29.55 -3.35 18.06
C ALA A 202 -30.28 -1.98 17.88
N ARG A 203 -30.01 -0.99 18.75
CA ARG A 203 -30.42 0.40 18.63
C ARG A 203 -29.13 1.23 18.46
N GLY A 204 -28.92 1.75 17.26
CA GLY A 204 -27.71 2.43 16.83
C GLY A 204 -27.15 3.39 17.89
N HIS A 205 -25.92 3.12 18.33
CA HIS A 205 -25.18 4.06 19.16
C HIS A 205 -24.85 5.29 18.34
N HIS A 206 -25.40 6.42 18.77
CA HIS A 206 -24.97 7.73 18.35
C HIS A 206 -23.70 8.08 19.11
N TYR A 207 -22.65 8.43 18.37
CA TYR A 207 -21.39 8.94 18.91
C TYR A 207 -21.37 10.46 18.72
N CYS A 208 -21.01 11.18 19.77
CA CYS A 208 -20.90 12.63 19.76
C CYS A 208 -19.88 13.10 20.81
N GLY A 209 -19.57 14.40 20.84
CA GLY A 209 -18.53 14.98 21.67
C GLY A 209 -17.12 14.79 21.08
N SER A 210 -16.10 14.87 21.94
CA SER A 210 -14.68 14.81 21.54
C SER A 210 -14.00 13.48 21.88
N ALA A 211 -14.73 12.52 22.46
CA ALA A 211 -14.18 11.21 22.78
C ALA A 211 -14.21 10.34 21.52
N ARG A 212 -13.05 9.79 21.13
CA ARG A 212 -12.97 8.90 19.97
C ARG A 212 -13.80 7.63 20.20
N PRO A 213 -14.69 7.26 19.26
CA PRO A 213 -15.39 5.99 19.31
C PRO A 213 -14.40 4.81 19.35
N PRO A 214 -14.79 3.68 19.95
CA PRO A 214 -13.99 2.46 19.90
C PRO A 214 -13.91 1.94 18.45
N THR A 215 -12.94 1.07 18.19
CA THR A 215 -12.87 0.34 16.92
C THR A 215 -14.10 -0.57 16.76
N LEU A 216 -14.77 -0.46 15.62
CA LEU A 216 -15.98 -1.21 15.31
C LEU A 216 -15.69 -2.23 14.22
N VAL A 217 -16.29 -3.41 14.31
CA VAL A 217 -16.18 -4.49 13.32
C VAL A 217 -17.59 -4.88 12.91
N SER A 218 -17.91 -5.10 11.65
CA SER A 218 -19.26 -5.51 11.24
C SER A 218 -19.56 -6.96 11.66
N LEU A 219 -20.84 -7.27 11.86
CA LEU A 219 -21.35 -8.62 12.11
C LEU A 219 -21.46 -9.44 10.82
N GLY A 220 -21.49 -8.78 9.66
CA GLY A 220 -21.54 -9.39 8.33
C GLY A 220 -20.62 -8.66 7.35
N HIS A 221 -20.92 -8.71 6.07
CA HIS A 221 -20.13 -8.08 5.00
C HIS A 221 -20.51 -6.63 4.71
N GLU A 222 -21.40 -6.04 5.50
CA GLU A 222 -21.86 -4.65 5.33
C GLU A 222 -21.80 -3.90 6.66
N LEU A 223 -21.37 -2.63 6.60
CA LEU A 223 -21.39 -1.68 7.71
C LEU A 223 -21.94 -0.34 7.20
N GLN A 224 -22.93 0.22 7.88
CA GLN A 224 -23.47 1.53 7.51
C GLN A 224 -23.05 2.58 8.54
N VAL A 225 -22.59 3.73 8.05
CA VAL A 225 -22.20 4.89 8.85
C VAL A 225 -23.08 6.06 8.45
N VAL A 226 -23.71 6.70 9.43
CA VAL A 226 -24.58 7.87 9.22
C VAL A 226 -24.02 9.01 10.04
N PHE A 227 -23.79 10.17 9.42
CA PHE A 227 -23.46 11.40 10.14
C PHE A 227 -24.61 12.38 9.97
N LYS A 228 -25.09 12.96 11.06
CA LYS A 228 -26.15 13.96 11.05
C LYS A 228 -25.74 15.16 11.90
N SER A 229 -25.94 16.36 11.37
CA SER A 229 -25.86 17.62 12.12
C SER A 229 -27.19 18.35 12.16
N ASP A 230 -27.44 19.08 13.24
CA ASP A 230 -28.63 19.90 13.44
C ASP A 230 -28.46 21.32 12.86
N PHE A 231 -29.31 22.27 13.24
CA PHE A 231 -29.32 23.61 12.64
C PHE A 231 -28.20 24.54 13.12
N ASN A 232 -27.44 24.19 14.16
CA ASN A 232 -26.41 25.05 14.73
C ASN A 232 -25.22 24.27 15.33
N ILE A 233 -24.09 24.97 15.52
CA ILE A 233 -22.90 24.47 16.23
C ILE A 233 -22.23 23.26 15.56
N GLY A 234 -21.50 23.53 14.47
CA GLY A 234 -20.55 22.56 13.91
C GLY A 234 -19.23 22.46 14.69
N GLY A 235 -18.75 21.24 14.93
CA GLY A 235 -17.38 20.95 15.38
C GLY A 235 -16.43 20.64 14.21
N ARG A 236 -15.13 20.40 14.47
CA ARG A 236 -14.15 20.03 13.43
C ARG A 236 -14.49 18.73 12.70
N GLY A 237 -15.37 17.92 13.28
CA GLY A 237 -15.88 16.69 12.69
C GLY A 237 -14.99 15.49 12.94
N PHE A 238 -14.93 14.58 11.98
CA PHE A 238 -14.24 13.30 12.17
C PHE A 238 -13.48 12.85 10.92
N LYS A 239 -12.48 12.03 11.17
CA LYS A 239 -11.76 11.25 10.16
C LYS A 239 -11.70 9.80 10.62
N ALA A 240 -12.24 8.90 9.83
CA ALA A 240 -12.25 7.47 10.09
C ALA A 240 -11.70 6.70 8.90
N TYR A 241 -11.07 5.56 9.16
CA TYR A 241 -10.62 4.63 8.13
C TYR A 241 -11.44 3.35 8.23
N TYR A 242 -11.83 2.81 7.08
CA TYR A 242 -12.40 1.48 7.01
C TYR A 242 -11.46 0.52 6.30
N PHE A 243 -11.57 -0.75 6.65
CA PHE A 243 -10.82 -1.86 6.08
C PHE A 243 -11.75 -3.05 5.91
N SER A 244 -11.56 -3.83 4.85
CA SER A 244 -12.30 -5.06 4.60
C SER A 244 -11.37 -6.17 4.16
N GLY A 245 -11.73 -7.41 4.52
CA GLY A 245 -10.99 -8.61 4.13
C GLY A 245 -9.50 -8.56 4.51
N GLU A 246 -8.64 -8.89 3.54
CA GLU A 246 -7.20 -9.09 3.71
C GLU A 246 -6.40 -7.79 3.90
N CYS A 247 -7.06 -6.64 3.79
CA CYS A 247 -6.42 -5.33 3.86
C CYS A 247 -6.16 -4.87 5.30
N GLN A 248 -6.75 -5.53 6.31
CA GLN A 248 -6.34 -5.33 7.69
C GLN A 248 -6.32 -6.63 8.48
N GLU A 249 -5.11 -7.08 8.86
CA GLU A 249 -4.91 -8.34 9.60
C GLU A 249 -3.97 -8.15 10.80
N VAL A 250 -4.19 -8.94 11.86
CA VAL A 250 -3.35 -8.94 13.05
C VAL A 250 -2.71 -10.31 13.24
N TYR A 251 -1.42 -10.37 12.93
CA TYR A 251 -0.62 -11.57 13.07
C TYR A 251 -0.07 -11.71 14.49
N THR A 252 -0.43 -12.80 15.17
CA THR A 252 0.02 -13.11 16.53
C THR A 252 0.91 -14.35 16.63
N ALA A 253 1.00 -15.13 15.56
CA ALA A 253 1.92 -16.25 15.46
C ALA A 253 3.36 -15.76 15.42
N VAL A 254 4.31 -16.54 15.95
CA VAL A 254 5.74 -16.20 15.97
C VAL A 254 6.33 -16.16 14.56
N ARG A 255 5.72 -16.84 13.59
CA ARG A 255 6.10 -16.81 12.18
C ARG A 255 4.86 -16.76 11.29
N GLY A 256 5.01 -16.18 10.11
CA GLY A 256 3.95 -16.16 9.11
C GLY A 256 4.38 -15.46 7.83
N ASN A 257 3.55 -15.55 6.82
CA ASN A 257 3.72 -14.83 5.57
C ASN A 257 2.40 -14.19 5.16
N PHE A 258 2.49 -13.17 4.31
CA PHE A 258 1.36 -12.52 3.70
C PHE A 258 1.78 -11.76 2.45
N SER A 259 0.80 -11.44 1.62
CA SER A 259 1.02 -10.78 0.34
C SER A 259 0.05 -9.61 0.17
N SER A 260 0.33 -8.74 -0.80
CA SER A 260 -0.61 -7.70 -1.20
C SER A 260 -1.93 -8.31 -1.70
N PRO A 261 -3.04 -7.56 -1.64
CA PRO A 261 -4.31 -8.05 -2.15
C PRO A 261 -4.21 -8.48 -3.62
N GLN A 262 -4.89 -9.57 -3.98
CA GLN A 262 -4.93 -10.17 -5.32
C GLN A 262 -3.61 -10.74 -5.86
N TYR A 263 -2.53 -10.73 -5.07
CA TYR A 263 -1.23 -11.29 -5.46
C TYR A 263 -1.38 -12.75 -5.97
N PRO A 264 -0.74 -13.14 -7.10
CA PRO A 264 0.26 -12.40 -7.88
C PRO A 264 -0.33 -11.49 -8.98
N SER A 265 -1.64 -11.29 -9.00
CA SER A 265 -2.29 -10.31 -9.89
C SER A 265 -2.07 -8.90 -9.36
N SER A 266 -2.43 -7.89 -10.16
CA SER A 266 -2.20 -6.51 -9.77
C SER A 266 -3.01 -6.11 -8.54
N TYR A 267 -2.39 -5.40 -7.60
CA TYR A 267 -3.11 -4.84 -6.45
C TYR A 267 -4.09 -3.74 -6.89
N PRO A 268 -5.17 -3.48 -6.12
CA PRO A 268 -6.09 -2.37 -6.41
C PRO A 268 -5.48 -0.98 -6.16
N ASN A 269 -5.94 0.04 -6.88
CA ASN A 269 -5.62 1.44 -6.58
C ASN A 269 -6.40 1.98 -5.37
N ASN A 270 -5.96 3.11 -4.81
CA ASN A 270 -6.57 3.86 -3.70
C ASN A 270 -6.79 3.07 -2.41
N ILE A 271 -6.00 2.02 -2.19
CA ILE A 271 -6.01 1.25 -0.94
C ILE A 271 -4.91 1.72 0.00
N ARG A 272 -5.17 1.51 1.29
CA ARG A 272 -4.27 1.75 2.40
C ARG A 272 -4.41 0.57 3.35
N CYS A 273 -3.64 -0.49 3.11
CA CYS A 273 -3.76 -1.74 3.85
C CYS A 273 -2.75 -1.83 4.98
N HIS A 274 -3.17 -2.40 6.11
CA HIS A 274 -2.42 -2.43 7.37
C HIS A 274 -2.27 -3.87 7.86
N TRP A 275 -1.03 -4.35 7.98
CA TRP A 275 -0.73 -5.64 8.60
C TRP A 275 0.07 -5.40 9.88
N THR A 276 -0.53 -5.74 11.02
CA THR A 276 0.11 -5.58 12.33
C THR A 276 0.62 -6.93 12.80
N ILE A 277 1.93 -7.04 13.04
CA ILE A 277 2.53 -8.21 13.67
C ILE A 277 2.72 -7.89 15.15
N ARG A 278 2.06 -8.65 16.03
CA ARG A 278 2.08 -8.47 17.48
C ARG A 278 2.51 -9.77 18.16
N LEU A 279 3.76 -9.81 18.57
CA LEU A 279 4.37 -10.95 19.25
C LEU A 279 4.32 -10.80 20.78
N PRO A 280 4.57 -11.87 21.55
CA PRO A 280 4.74 -11.78 23.00
C PRO A 280 5.87 -10.81 23.40
N PRO A 281 5.77 -10.17 24.58
CA PRO A 281 6.82 -9.28 25.09
C PRO A 281 8.19 -9.97 25.12
N GLY A 282 9.23 -9.24 24.72
CA GLY A 282 10.60 -9.75 24.65
C GLY A 282 11.03 -10.25 23.27
N TYR A 283 10.10 -10.51 22.35
CA TYR A 283 10.43 -10.73 20.95
C TYR A 283 10.68 -9.43 20.20
N ARG A 284 11.40 -9.53 19.09
CA ARG A 284 11.44 -8.57 17.99
C ARG A 284 10.91 -9.22 16.72
N VAL A 285 10.34 -8.45 15.82
CA VAL A 285 9.81 -8.91 14.55
C VAL A 285 10.88 -8.68 13.49
N LYS A 286 11.33 -9.76 12.82
CA LYS A 286 12.19 -9.67 11.65
C LYS A 286 11.40 -10.01 10.39
N VAL A 287 11.36 -9.10 9.44
CA VAL A 287 10.60 -9.19 8.19
C VAL A 287 11.56 -9.39 7.02
N PHE A 288 11.20 -10.30 6.12
CA PHE A 288 11.88 -10.62 4.87
C PHE A 288 10.95 -10.30 3.70
N PHE A 289 11.48 -9.60 2.71
CA PHE A 289 10.77 -9.31 1.46
C PHE A 289 11.13 -10.39 0.44
N LEU A 290 10.12 -11.14 -0.01
CA LEU A 290 10.29 -12.28 -0.91
C LEU A 290 10.06 -11.88 -2.37
N ASP A 291 9.11 -10.96 -2.60
CA ASP A 291 8.80 -10.34 -3.89
C ASP A 291 8.35 -8.90 -3.62
N LEU A 292 8.71 -7.96 -4.50
CA LEU A 292 8.27 -6.58 -4.45
C LEU A 292 8.27 -6.02 -5.87
N GLU A 293 7.09 -5.62 -6.34
CA GLU A 293 6.89 -4.92 -7.59
C GLU A 293 5.72 -3.95 -7.41
N LEU A 294 6.06 -2.69 -7.10
CA LEU A 294 5.14 -1.56 -6.98
C LEU A 294 5.45 -0.52 -8.07
N GLU A 295 4.66 0.55 -8.15
CA GLU A 295 4.97 1.69 -9.01
C GLU A 295 6.39 2.23 -8.76
N GLU A 296 7.06 2.65 -9.83
CA GLU A 296 8.42 3.19 -9.75
C GLU A 296 8.46 4.53 -8.98
N PRO A 297 9.59 4.89 -8.35
CA PRO A 297 9.73 6.18 -7.69
C PRO A 297 9.50 7.33 -8.67
N ASN A 298 9.07 8.46 -8.14
CA ASN A 298 8.88 9.67 -8.91
C ASN A 298 10.19 10.07 -9.58
N SER A 299 10.18 10.17 -10.92
CA SER A 299 11.37 10.45 -11.73
C SER A 299 12.06 11.77 -11.40
N LEU A 300 11.35 12.74 -10.79
CA LEU A 300 11.88 14.05 -10.44
C LEU A 300 12.52 14.05 -9.05
N THR A 301 11.82 13.50 -8.05
CA THR A 301 12.24 13.53 -6.63
C THR A 301 13.07 12.31 -6.24
N ARG A 302 12.97 11.21 -7.02
CA ARG A 302 13.49 9.88 -6.72
C ARG A 302 12.97 9.32 -5.39
N THR A 303 11.78 9.75 -4.98
CA THR A 303 11.09 9.28 -3.77
C THR A 303 9.85 8.48 -4.14
N CYS A 304 9.41 7.62 -3.21
CA CYS A 304 8.23 6.79 -3.35
C CYS A 304 6.97 7.59 -3.02
N ASP A 305 6.65 8.55 -3.88
CA ASP A 305 5.53 9.48 -3.71
C ASP A 305 4.19 8.88 -4.14
N PHE A 306 4.23 7.86 -5.01
CA PHE A 306 3.07 7.12 -5.51
C PHE A 306 2.80 5.89 -4.64
N ASP A 307 2.76 4.70 -5.26
CA ASP A 307 2.58 3.44 -4.55
C ASP A 307 3.83 3.05 -3.75
N HIS A 308 3.62 2.74 -2.48
CA HIS A 308 4.73 2.38 -1.61
C HIS A 308 4.32 1.44 -0.47
N LEU A 309 5.31 0.67 -0.02
CA LEU A 309 5.24 -0.19 1.15
C LEU A 309 6.09 0.45 2.24
N ALA A 310 5.51 0.69 3.40
CA ALA A 310 6.18 1.25 4.56
C ALA A 310 6.16 0.27 5.74
N ALA A 311 7.23 0.26 6.52
CA ALA A 311 7.29 -0.46 7.80
C ALA A 311 7.53 0.50 8.95
N PHE A 312 6.76 0.36 10.03
CA PHE A 312 6.82 1.20 11.23
C PHE A 312 7.14 0.35 12.46
N ASP A 313 8.01 0.88 13.33
CA ASP A 313 8.51 0.23 14.54
C ASP A 313 7.51 0.34 15.71
N GLY A 314 6.33 -0.21 15.53
CA GLY A 314 5.22 -0.16 16.47
C GLY A 314 3.93 -0.71 15.85
N ASP A 315 2.77 -0.41 16.43
CA ASP A 315 1.47 -0.79 15.90
C ASP A 315 0.67 0.37 15.27
N SER A 316 1.31 1.54 15.10
CA SER A 316 0.73 2.72 14.45
C SER A 316 1.74 3.39 13.51
N GLU A 317 1.23 4.22 12.60
CA GLU A 317 2.05 5.01 11.66
C GLU A 317 2.67 6.26 12.29
N GLU A 318 2.36 6.51 13.56
CA GLU A 318 3.02 7.52 14.39
C GLU A 318 4.36 7.00 14.95
N ALA A 319 4.56 5.68 14.89
CA ALA A 319 5.80 5.04 15.31
C ALA A 319 6.96 5.36 14.34
N PRO A 320 8.22 5.15 14.75
CA PRO A 320 9.37 5.40 13.89
C PRO A 320 9.31 4.60 12.58
N LEU A 321 9.53 5.27 11.45
CA LEU A 321 9.59 4.64 10.13
C LEU A 321 10.90 3.83 9.99
N LEU A 322 10.78 2.52 9.77
CA LEU A 322 11.91 1.61 9.50
C LEU A 322 12.32 1.65 8.03
N GLY A 323 11.38 1.91 7.13
CA GLY A 323 11.66 2.08 5.71
C GLY A 323 10.41 2.32 4.89
N ASN A 324 10.63 2.86 3.69
CA ASN A 324 9.61 3.15 2.69
C ASN A 324 10.14 2.74 1.31
N TRP A 325 9.43 1.88 0.60
CA TRP A 325 9.92 1.20 -0.60
C TRP A 325 8.87 1.20 -1.72
N CYS A 326 9.36 1.29 -2.96
CA CYS A 326 8.58 1.26 -4.18
C CYS A 326 9.43 0.67 -5.32
N GLY A 327 8.87 0.54 -6.53
CA GLY A 327 9.51 -0.10 -7.66
C GLY A 327 9.69 -1.60 -7.47
N HIS A 328 10.76 -2.15 -8.04
CA HIS A 328 11.02 -3.59 -8.13
C HIS A 328 12.27 -4.06 -7.35
N HIS A 329 12.94 -3.16 -6.65
CA HIS A 329 14.15 -3.48 -5.91
C HIS A 329 13.81 -4.03 -4.52
N LEU A 330 14.18 -5.30 -4.28
CA LEU A 330 13.97 -5.94 -2.98
C LEU A 330 14.78 -5.26 -1.87
N PRO A 331 14.13 -4.75 -0.81
CA PRO A 331 14.82 -4.12 0.29
C PRO A 331 15.43 -5.15 1.26
N PRO A 332 16.45 -4.74 2.05
CA PRO A 332 17.02 -5.60 3.07
C PRO A 332 15.97 -5.96 4.15
N PRO A 333 16.13 -7.11 4.83
CA PRO A 333 15.26 -7.48 5.94
C PRO A 333 15.26 -6.40 7.02
N VAL A 334 14.08 -6.07 7.54
CA VAL A 334 13.92 -5.10 8.63
C VAL A 334 13.63 -5.80 9.94
N THR A 335 14.13 -5.26 11.04
CA THR A 335 13.89 -5.80 12.39
C THR A 335 13.36 -4.68 13.28
N SER A 336 12.23 -4.91 13.95
CA SER A 336 11.69 -3.97 14.93
C SER A 336 12.56 -3.90 16.19
N SER A 337 12.46 -2.81 16.93
CA SER A 337 13.10 -2.67 18.24
C SER A 337 12.32 -3.38 19.36
N HIS A 338 11.00 -3.53 19.18
CA HIS A 338 10.05 -4.12 20.13
C HIS A 338 9.25 -5.30 19.53
N ASN A 339 8.25 -5.80 20.25
CA ASN A 339 7.42 -6.95 19.88
C ASN A 339 6.27 -6.63 18.91
N GLN A 340 6.26 -5.42 18.33
CA GLN A 340 5.23 -4.98 17.39
C GLN A 340 5.88 -4.33 16.17
N LEU A 341 5.30 -4.60 15.01
CA LEU A 341 5.69 -3.98 13.74
C LEU A 341 4.44 -3.84 12.87
N LEU A 342 4.29 -2.68 12.23
CA LEU A 342 3.21 -2.38 11.30
C LEU A 342 3.77 -2.28 9.89
N ILE A 343 3.18 -3.01 8.94
CA ILE A 343 3.43 -2.85 7.51
C ILE A 343 2.22 -2.18 6.87
N VAL A 344 2.45 -1.13 6.09
CA VAL A 344 1.41 -0.37 5.39
C VAL A 344 1.69 -0.35 3.89
N LEU A 345 0.72 -0.81 3.10
CA LEU A 345 0.71 -0.58 1.65
C LEU A 345 -0.17 0.65 1.39
N HIS A 346 0.38 1.64 0.72
CA HIS A 346 -0.36 2.80 0.23
C HIS A 346 -0.29 2.83 -1.29
N THR A 347 -1.43 2.95 -1.95
CA THR A 347 -1.51 3.03 -3.42
C THR A 347 -2.25 4.29 -3.83
N ASP A 348 -1.80 4.94 -4.89
CA ASP A 348 -2.43 6.11 -5.46
C ASP A 348 -3.60 5.72 -6.40
N ARG A 349 -4.03 6.64 -7.26
CA ARG A 349 -5.19 6.47 -8.14
C ARG A 349 -4.94 5.63 -9.39
N SER A 350 -3.70 5.32 -9.71
CA SER A 350 -3.29 4.78 -11.01
C SER A 350 -2.06 3.89 -10.92
N THR A 351 -1.77 3.18 -12.02
CA THR A 351 -0.52 2.40 -12.18
C THR A 351 -0.34 1.30 -11.13
N THR A 352 -0.99 0.16 -11.35
CA THR A 352 -0.78 -1.01 -10.48
C THR A 352 0.28 -1.95 -11.05
N ARG A 353 0.84 -2.77 -10.15
CA ARG A 353 1.83 -3.82 -10.43
C ARG A 353 1.46 -5.08 -9.65
N ARG A 354 2.25 -6.15 -9.78
CA ARG A 354 1.98 -7.44 -9.14
C ARG A 354 1.92 -7.39 -7.61
N GLY A 355 2.52 -6.37 -6.99
CA GLY A 355 2.48 -6.17 -5.54
C GLY A 355 3.65 -6.82 -4.82
N PHE A 356 3.42 -7.38 -3.64
CA PHE A 356 4.50 -7.90 -2.81
C PHE A 356 4.13 -9.19 -2.10
N SER A 357 5.18 -9.91 -1.66
CA SER A 357 5.06 -11.01 -0.72
C SER A 357 6.13 -10.88 0.35
N VAL A 358 5.72 -10.96 1.61
CA VAL A 358 6.61 -10.88 2.78
C VAL A 358 6.44 -12.08 3.69
N ALA A 359 7.51 -12.39 4.41
CA ALA A 359 7.51 -13.33 5.50
C ALA A 359 8.12 -12.71 6.74
N TYR A 360 7.67 -13.11 7.91
CA TYR A 360 8.22 -12.62 9.16
C TYR A 360 8.48 -13.77 10.14
N ILE A 361 9.39 -13.51 11.06
CA ILE A 361 9.68 -14.38 12.20
C ILE A 361 9.99 -13.54 13.44
N GLY A 362 9.55 -14.03 14.59
CA GLY A 362 9.91 -13.54 15.90
C GLY A 362 11.33 -13.96 16.24
N VAL A 363 12.20 -12.98 16.43
CA VAL A 363 13.57 -13.19 16.89
C VAL A 363 13.71 -12.69 18.32
N VAL A 364 14.56 -13.36 19.08
CA VAL A 364 14.83 -12.96 20.46
C VAL A 364 16.08 -12.08 20.48
N PRO A 365 16.03 -10.86 21.04
CA PRO A 365 17.20 -10.02 21.18
C PRO A 365 18.19 -10.68 22.14
N MET A 366 19.44 -10.78 21.68
CA MET A 366 20.52 -11.40 22.43
C MET A 366 21.74 -10.50 22.45
N ASN A 367 22.35 -10.39 23.63
CA ASN A 367 23.61 -9.69 23.80
C ASN A 367 24.72 -10.73 23.85
N VAL A 368 25.59 -10.71 22.84
CA VAL A 368 26.72 -11.60 22.75
C VAL A 368 27.99 -10.81 22.91
N SER A 369 28.84 -11.29 23.81
CA SER A 369 30.20 -10.82 23.97
C SER A 369 31.15 -12.03 23.94
N CYS A 370 32.38 -11.79 23.52
CA CYS A 370 33.37 -12.83 23.50
C CYS A 370 34.75 -12.34 23.94
N SER A 371 35.55 -13.27 24.43
CA SER A 371 36.92 -13.08 24.88
C SER A 371 37.89 -13.88 24.00
N ARG A 372 39.17 -13.99 24.41
CA ARG A 372 40.14 -14.89 23.77
C ARG A 372 39.84 -16.38 23.98
N THR A 373 38.96 -16.73 24.91
CA THR A 373 38.72 -18.11 25.32
C THR A 373 37.24 -18.47 25.47
N ASP A 374 36.36 -17.48 25.62
CA ASP A 374 34.98 -17.68 26.07
C ASP A 374 33.97 -16.88 25.25
N PHE A 375 32.76 -17.43 25.12
CA PHE A 375 31.55 -16.72 24.74
C PHE A 375 30.67 -16.46 25.97
N GLN A 376 30.03 -15.30 25.98
CA GLN A 376 28.91 -15.01 26.85
C GLN A 376 27.72 -14.55 26.03
N ILE A 377 26.62 -15.30 26.12
CA ILE A 377 25.34 -14.99 25.49
C ILE A 377 24.35 -14.69 26.60
N LEU A 378 23.70 -13.54 26.53
CA LEU A 378 22.65 -13.11 27.45
C LEU A 378 21.35 -12.94 26.68
N ILE A 379 20.30 -13.61 27.14
CA ILE A 379 18.96 -13.58 26.55
C ILE A 379 17.97 -13.22 27.65
N SER A 380 17.05 -12.30 27.39
CA SER A 380 16.02 -11.93 28.37
C SER A 380 15.12 -13.13 28.70
N ALA A 381 14.94 -13.40 29.99
CA ALA A 381 14.01 -14.44 30.45
C ALA A 381 12.55 -14.11 30.12
N GLN A 382 12.21 -12.82 29.94
CA GLN A 382 10.87 -12.40 29.53
C GLN A 382 10.53 -12.90 28.12
N ALA A 383 11.50 -12.90 27.20
CA ALA A 383 11.31 -13.39 25.83
C ALA A 383 11.19 -14.92 25.74
N LEU A 384 11.72 -15.62 26.75
CA LEU A 384 11.79 -17.08 26.82
C LEU A 384 10.93 -17.64 27.98
N ALA A 385 9.98 -16.85 28.50
CA ALA A 385 9.22 -17.18 29.70
C ALA A 385 8.57 -18.59 29.74
N PRO A 386 8.15 -19.22 28.62
CA PRO A 386 7.61 -20.59 28.65
C PRO A 386 8.66 -21.69 28.44
N LEU A 387 9.94 -21.36 28.27
CA LEU A 387 10.98 -22.33 27.90
C LEU A 387 11.77 -22.87 29.08
N GLU A 388 11.99 -24.18 29.06
CA GLU A 388 12.94 -24.84 29.96
C GLU A 388 14.39 -24.54 29.55
N ARG A 389 15.31 -24.53 30.53
CA ARG A 389 16.74 -24.25 30.30
C ARG A 389 17.41 -25.19 29.30
N THR A 390 16.95 -26.45 29.25
CA THR A 390 17.46 -27.51 28.35
C THR A 390 17.07 -27.29 26.89
N LYS A 391 16.14 -26.37 26.62
CA LYS A 391 15.69 -25.97 25.28
C LYS A 391 16.50 -24.80 24.69
N VAL A 392 17.42 -24.23 25.46
CA VAL A 392 18.31 -23.15 25.01
C VAL A 392 19.75 -23.61 25.20
N TYR A 393 20.46 -23.93 24.11
CA TYR A 393 21.79 -24.52 24.21
C TYR A 393 22.70 -24.14 23.03
N LEU A 394 24.02 -24.13 23.28
CA LEU A 394 25.03 -23.78 22.28
C LEU A 394 25.75 -25.04 21.79
N GLY A 395 25.62 -25.35 20.49
CA GLY A 395 26.25 -26.48 19.81
C GLY A 395 25.65 -27.84 20.19
N SER A 396 25.68 -28.18 21.48
CA SER A 396 25.12 -29.41 22.03
C SER A 396 24.29 -29.16 23.30
N ARG A 397 23.36 -30.06 23.61
CA ARG A 397 22.48 -29.95 24.78
C ARG A 397 23.22 -30.00 26.13
N SER A 398 24.48 -30.44 26.17
CA SER A 398 25.30 -30.36 27.40
C SER A 398 25.74 -28.93 27.73
N CYS A 399 25.64 -28.01 26.77
CA CYS A 399 25.96 -26.60 26.90
C CYS A 399 24.69 -25.75 26.99
N ALA A 400 23.80 -26.15 27.89
CA ALA A 400 22.51 -25.50 28.13
C ALA A 400 22.67 -24.16 28.89
N ALA A 401 21.72 -23.26 28.69
CA ALA A 401 21.68 -21.97 29.36
C ALA A 401 21.40 -22.11 30.87
N GLN A 402 21.98 -21.19 31.64
CA GLN A 402 21.71 -21.01 33.07
C GLN A 402 20.85 -19.77 33.26
N GLU A 403 19.74 -19.89 33.98
CA GLU A 403 18.93 -18.72 34.34
C GLU A 403 19.58 -17.98 35.51
N MET A 404 19.84 -16.69 35.33
CA MET A 404 20.41 -15.79 36.32
C MET A 404 19.53 -14.53 36.41
N GLY A 405 18.66 -14.48 37.42
CA GLY A 405 17.76 -13.36 37.61
C GLY A 405 16.78 -13.23 36.45
N SER A 406 16.85 -12.12 35.71
CA SER A 406 15.96 -11.83 34.57
C SER A 406 16.50 -12.32 33.22
N ASN A 407 17.60 -13.09 33.17
CA ASN A 407 18.25 -13.49 31.93
C ASN A 407 18.60 -14.98 31.91
N PHE A 408 18.51 -15.61 30.74
CA PHE A 408 19.24 -16.83 30.40
C PHE A 408 20.65 -16.46 29.99
N ARG A 409 21.65 -17.10 30.61
CA ARG A 409 23.07 -16.90 30.35
C ARG A 409 23.70 -18.19 29.88
N ILE A 410 24.35 -18.15 28.72
CA ILE A 410 25.29 -19.20 28.31
C ILE A 410 26.69 -18.62 28.48
N GLN A 411 27.51 -19.27 29.29
CA GLN A 411 28.93 -19.01 29.39
C GLN A 411 29.67 -20.28 29.00
N ALA A 412 30.41 -20.23 27.90
CA ALA A 412 31.03 -21.40 27.32
C ALA A 412 32.44 -21.11 26.83
N ARG A 413 33.37 -22.06 27.03
CA ARG A 413 34.70 -22.00 26.42
C ARG A 413 34.66 -22.54 25.00
N PHE A 414 35.55 -22.02 24.17
CA PHE A 414 35.65 -22.43 22.76
C PHE A 414 35.93 -23.92 22.55
N ASP A 415 36.64 -24.56 23.48
CA ASP A 415 37.02 -25.98 23.43
C ASP A 415 35.92 -26.96 23.87
N THR A 416 34.91 -26.48 24.61
CA THR A 416 33.90 -27.33 25.26
C THR A 416 32.53 -27.27 24.59
N CYS A 417 32.14 -26.10 24.06
CA CYS A 417 30.84 -25.89 23.42
C CYS A 417 30.91 -25.11 22.10
N GLY A 418 32.12 -24.76 21.63
CA GLY A 418 32.36 -24.11 20.35
C GLY A 418 32.78 -25.11 19.28
N THR A 419 32.80 -24.68 18.02
CA THR A 419 33.50 -25.43 16.96
C THR A 419 34.96 -25.00 16.89
N GLU A 420 35.80 -25.81 16.23
CA GLU A 420 37.20 -25.48 15.98
C GLU A 420 37.36 -24.11 15.29
N SER A 421 38.39 -23.34 15.64
CA SER A 421 38.58 -21.98 15.11
C SER A 421 38.77 -22.01 13.60
N GLN A 422 37.93 -21.28 12.85
CA GLN A 422 38.05 -21.19 11.41
C GLN A 422 38.88 -19.96 11.02
N ARG A 423 39.78 -20.12 10.04
CA ARG A 423 40.66 -19.04 9.58
C ARG A 423 40.04 -18.41 8.34
N ARG A 424 39.58 -17.15 8.44
CA ARG A 424 38.97 -16.40 7.34
C ARG A 424 39.74 -15.08 7.17
N ASN A 425 40.28 -14.80 5.98
CA ASN A 425 41.07 -13.59 5.67
C ASN A 425 42.16 -13.23 6.72
N ASN A 426 42.97 -14.21 7.11
CA ASN A 426 44.06 -14.06 8.09
C ASN A 426 43.63 -13.74 9.54
N THR A 427 42.33 -13.81 9.85
CA THR A 427 41.79 -13.70 11.20
C THR A 427 41.12 -15.00 11.66
N SER A 428 41.32 -15.35 12.94
CA SER A 428 40.66 -16.49 13.58
C SER A 428 39.24 -16.08 13.98
N VAL A 429 38.23 -16.63 13.32
CA VAL A 429 36.82 -16.44 13.66
C VAL A 429 36.31 -17.75 14.25
N ILE A 430 35.63 -17.65 15.38
CA ILE A 430 35.03 -18.80 16.05
C ILE A 430 33.54 -18.74 15.80
N VAL A 431 32.99 -19.84 15.33
CA VAL A 431 31.59 -19.98 14.97
C VAL A 431 30.98 -21.04 15.89
N SER A 432 29.73 -20.86 16.29
CA SER A 432 28.94 -21.92 16.92
C SER A 432 27.47 -21.69 16.61
N VAL A 433 26.61 -22.67 16.87
CA VAL A 433 25.18 -22.58 16.60
C VAL A 433 24.42 -22.59 17.93
N LEU A 434 23.70 -21.51 18.22
CA LEU A 434 22.76 -21.42 19.32
C LEU A 434 21.41 -21.97 18.87
N TYR A 435 20.89 -22.93 19.63
CA TYR A 435 19.57 -23.52 19.41
C TYR A 435 18.60 -23.00 20.46
N ILE A 436 17.43 -22.53 20.01
CA ILE A 436 16.29 -22.20 20.86
C ILE A 436 15.10 -23.04 20.39
N ASP A 437 14.75 -24.05 21.17
CA ASP A 437 13.72 -25.05 20.85
C ASP A 437 12.36 -24.60 21.39
N PHE A 438 11.49 -24.07 20.52
CA PHE A 438 10.11 -23.67 20.84
C PHE A 438 9.10 -24.81 20.68
N SER A 439 9.55 -26.03 20.37
CA SER A 439 8.67 -27.15 20.03
C SER A 439 7.68 -27.46 21.16
N ALA A 440 6.40 -27.54 20.81
CA ALA A 440 5.29 -27.86 21.70
C ALA A 440 4.22 -28.67 20.94
N GLY A 441 3.54 -29.59 21.64
CA GLY A 441 2.40 -30.33 21.06
C GLY A 441 2.70 -31.21 19.84
N GLY A 442 3.95 -31.65 19.65
CA GLY A 442 4.36 -32.49 18.52
C GLY A 442 4.75 -31.74 17.24
N GLN A 443 4.72 -30.41 17.25
CA GLN A 443 5.21 -29.57 16.16
C GLN A 443 6.64 -29.11 16.46
N GLU A 444 7.58 -29.44 15.58
CA GLU A 444 8.99 -29.03 15.70
C GLU A 444 9.15 -27.56 15.32
N ASP A 445 9.75 -26.78 16.21
CA ASP A 445 9.99 -25.35 16.02
C ASP A 445 11.30 -24.94 16.67
N ILE A 446 12.41 -25.27 16.00
CA ILE A 446 13.77 -25.01 16.49
C ILE A 446 14.34 -23.83 15.72
N HIS A 447 14.68 -22.77 16.45
CA HIS A 447 15.40 -21.63 15.90
C HIS A 447 16.91 -21.85 16.07
N GLU A 448 17.65 -21.71 14.98
CA GLU A 448 19.12 -21.82 14.98
C GLU A 448 19.74 -20.47 14.67
N TYR A 449 20.75 -20.10 15.44
CA TYR A 449 21.46 -18.84 15.30
C TYR A 449 22.97 -19.10 15.21
N GLU A 450 23.61 -18.62 14.15
CA GLU A 450 25.06 -18.57 14.03
C GLU A 450 25.60 -17.50 14.95
N VAL A 451 26.38 -17.91 15.94
CA VAL A 451 27.13 -17.02 16.81
C VAL A 451 28.55 -16.94 16.29
N ARG A 452 28.99 -15.74 15.88
CA ARG A 452 30.35 -15.47 15.43
C ARG A 452 31.09 -14.65 16.48
N CYS A 453 32.35 -14.97 16.70
CA CYS A 453 33.27 -14.12 17.46
C CYS A 453 34.60 -13.97 16.74
N GLU A 454 35.10 -12.73 16.75
CA GLU A 454 36.45 -12.39 16.39
C GLU A 454 37.25 -12.01 17.67
N PRO A 455 37.99 -12.96 18.28
CA PRO A 455 38.58 -12.75 19.61
C PRO A 455 39.63 -11.64 19.67
N ARG A 456 40.24 -11.29 18.53
CA ARG A 456 41.24 -10.22 18.42
C ARG A 456 40.60 -8.83 18.49
N ARG A 457 39.44 -8.67 17.84
CA ARG A 457 38.68 -7.41 17.84
C ARG A 457 37.69 -7.31 19.00
N LYS A 458 37.42 -8.44 19.67
CA LYS A 458 36.34 -8.58 20.68
C LYS A 458 34.96 -8.25 20.08
N GLU A 459 34.80 -8.49 18.79
CA GLU A 459 33.55 -8.32 18.07
C GLU A 459 32.82 -9.65 18.05
N ALA A 460 31.55 -9.65 18.46
CA ALA A 460 30.67 -10.81 18.38
C ALA A 460 29.39 -10.41 17.65
N SER A 461 28.89 -11.31 16.81
CA SER A 461 27.65 -11.12 16.08
C SER A 461 26.81 -12.38 16.14
N VAL A 462 25.49 -12.21 15.97
CA VAL A 462 24.58 -13.33 15.85
C VAL A 462 23.69 -13.16 14.64
N HIS A 463 23.59 -14.22 13.86
CA HIS A 463 22.77 -14.27 12.66
C HIS A 463 21.83 -15.46 12.75
N LEU A 464 20.57 -15.29 12.36
CA LEU A 464 19.62 -16.40 12.28
C LEU A 464 20.02 -17.32 11.11
N LEU A 465 20.22 -18.62 11.37
CA LEU A 465 20.52 -19.67 10.38
C LEU A 465 19.27 -20.44 9.99
N SER A 466 18.58 -21.03 10.97
CA SER A 466 17.37 -21.84 10.78
C SER A 466 16.21 -21.17 11.49
N GLY A 467 15.46 -20.48 10.67
CA GLY A 467 14.14 -19.90 10.86
C GLY A 467 13.60 -19.43 9.51
N SER A 468 14.20 -19.95 8.43
CA SER A 468 14.15 -19.55 7.03
C SER A 468 14.10 -20.77 6.11
N HIS A 469 14.33 -21.99 6.62
CA HIS A 469 14.22 -23.22 5.84
C HIS A 469 12.78 -23.45 5.34
N TRP A 470 11.78 -22.90 6.03
CA TRP A 470 10.38 -22.82 5.56
C TRP A 470 10.15 -21.73 4.50
N LEU A 471 11.07 -20.77 4.32
CA LEU A 471 11.06 -19.83 3.20
C LEU A 471 11.43 -20.53 1.88
N GLY A 472 11.92 -21.78 1.93
CA GLY A 472 12.18 -22.61 0.75
C GLY A 472 13.04 -21.88 -0.30
N PRO A 473 12.63 -21.81 -1.58
CA PRO A 473 13.39 -21.15 -2.64
C PRO A 473 13.63 -19.64 -2.43
N TYR A 474 12.93 -19.00 -1.50
CA TYR A 474 13.09 -17.57 -1.18
C TYR A 474 14.22 -17.28 -0.16
N ALA A 475 14.87 -18.31 0.40
CA ALA A 475 16.02 -18.11 1.29
C ALA A 475 17.24 -17.52 0.56
N ALA A 476 17.43 -17.87 -0.72
CA ALA A 476 18.58 -17.42 -1.53
C ALA A 476 18.58 -15.90 -1.80
N THR A 477 17.41 -15.28 -1.91
CA THR A 477 17.25 -13.82 -2.02
C THR A 477 17.45 -13.11 -0.68
N ALA A 478 17.05 -13.73 0.44
CA ALA A 478 17.23 -13.18 1.78
C ALA A 478 18.69 -13.23 2.28
N GLU A 479 19.46 -14.25 1.89
CA GLU A 479 20.87 -14.41 2.29
C GLU A 479 21.83 -13.37 1.64
N HIS A 480 21.47 -12.79 0.50
CA HIS A 480 22.28 -11.76 -0.18
C HIS A 480 22.19 -10.36 0.47
N LEU A 481 21.33 -10.17 1.48
CA LEU A 481 21.04 -8.86 2.09
C LEU A 481 21.68 -8.69 3.48
N GLN A 482 22.88 -9.23 3.66
CA GLN A 482 23.63 -9.13 4.92
C GLN A 482 23.79 -7.65 5.36
N GLU A 483 23.47 -7.38 6.63
CA GLU A 483 23.43 -6.06 7.26
C GLU A 483 24.63 -5.20 6.83
N ALA A 484 24.31 -4.03 6.25
CA ALA A 484 25.31 -3.01 5.96
C ALA A 484 26.02 -2.64 7.28
N PRO A 485 27.36 -2.53 7.30
CA PRO A 485 28.08 -2.13 8.49
C PRO A 485 27.69 -0.70 8.91
N PRO A 486 27.80 -0.37 10.21
CA PRO A 486 27.43 0.96 10.71
C PRO A 486 28.23 2.04 9.97
N ARG A 487 27.52 3.11 9.58
CA ARG A 487 28.13 4.31 9.00
C ARG A 487 28.92 5.03 10.08
N ASP A 488 30.24 4.90 10.03
CA ASP A 488 31.13 5.86 10.67
C ASP A 488 32.14 6.41 9.65
N GLU A 489 32.12 7.74 9.61
CA GLU A 489 33.17 8.70 9.25
C GLU A 489 33.74 8.74 7.83
N ALA A 490 33.54 9.91 7.22
CA ALA A 490 34.23 10.37 6.04
C ALA A 490 35.73 10.54 6.32
N GLU A 491 36.60 10.03 5.45
CA GLU A 491 37.74 10.77 4.90
C GLU A 491 38.41 10.01 3.74
N ALA A 492 38.97 10.79 2.83
CA ALA A 492 39.51 10.41 1.53
C ALA A 492 40.82 9.61 1.60
N LEU A 493 41.11 8.81 0.58
CA LEU A 493 42.38 8.89 -0.18
C LEU A 493 42.34 8.09 -1.49
N GLU A 494 43.00 8.64 -2.51
CA GLU A 494 43.09 8.21 -3.90
C GLU A 494 43.92 6.92 -4.13
N GLY A 495 43.65 6.25 -5.25
CA GLY A 495 44.56 5.27 -5.90
C GLY A 495 43.91 4.57 -7.11
N PRO A 496 44.62 4.39 -8.25
CA PRO A 496 44.01 4.45 -9.58
C PRO A 496 43.52 3.10 -10.12
N VAL A 497 42.42 3.12 -10.87
CA VAL A 497 41.96 1.97 -11.66
C VAL A 497 42.09 2.29 -13.15
N ALA A 498 42.60 1.31 -13.88
CA ALA A 498 43.06 1.36 -15.25
C ALA A 498 42.01 1.83 -16.27
N MET A 499 42.46 2.66 -17.21
CA MET A 499 41.73 3.09 -18.40
C MET A 499 41.38 1.90 -19.30
N VAL A 500 40.09 1.72 -19.57
CA VAL A 500 39.61 1.08 -20.80
C VAL A 500 39.30 2.22 -21.76
N ALA A 501 39.96 2.24 -22.92
CA ALA A 501 39.78 3.24 -23.96
C ALA A 501 38.36 3.16 -24.52
N GLN A 502 37.59 4.24 -24.40
CA GLN A 502 36.27 4.39 -24.99
C GLN A 502 36.34 5.40 -26.13
N ASP A 503 35.70 5.02 -27.23
CA ASP A 503 35.78 5.57 -28.58
C ASP A 503 35.50 7.09 -28.63
N THR A 504 36.45 7.87 -29.15
CA THR A 504 36.41 9.35 -29.21
C THR A 504 35.52 9.89 -30.34
N SER A 505 34.81 9.01 -31.03
CA SER A 505 33.98 9.30 -32.20
C SER A 505 32.58 9.83 -31.82
N ASP A 506 31.98 9.34 -30.74
CA ASP A 506 30.62 9.75 -30.31
C ASP A 506 30.57 11.15 -29.68
N ILE A 507 31.63 11.55 -28.97
CA ILE A 507 31.72 12.88 -28.33
C ILE A 507 31.85 13.98 -29.39
N VAL A 508 32.60 13.73 -30.47
CA VAL A 508 32.77 14.70 -31.56
C VAL A 508 31.46 14.85 -32.36
N PHE A 509 30.72 13.76 -32.55
CA PHE A 509 29.42 13.80 -33.24
C PHE A 509 28.36 14.57 -32.42
N LEU A 510 28.27 14.31 -31.12
CA LEU A 510 27.38 15.06 -30.22
C LEU A 510 27.75 16.55 -30.17
N GLY A 511 29.04 16.89 -30.15
CA GLY A 511 29.52 18.27 -30.21
C GLY A 511 29.12 19.00 -31.49
N LEU A 512 29.24 18.35 -32.66
CA LEU A 512 28.83 18.90 -33.96
C LEU A 512 27.31 19.11 -34.04
N CYS A 513 26.51 18.16 -33.53
CA CYS A 513 25.04 18.29 -33.49
C CYS A 513 24.57 19.44 -32.61
N ILE A 514 25.19 19.62 -31.43
CA ILE A 514 24.86 20.74 -30.53
C ILE A 514 25.21 22.08 -31.17
N LEU A 515 26.38 22.18 -31.80
CA LEU A 515 26.80 23.41 -32.48
C LEU A 515 25.87 23.78 -33.64
N ALA A 516 25.44 22.80 -34.44
CA ALA A 516 24.48 23.00 -35.52
C ALA A 516 23.11 23.46 -34.99
N GLY A 517 22.63 22.89 -33.88
CA GLY A 517 21.39 23.31 -33.22
C GLY A 517 21.45 24.77 -32.73
N VAL A 518 22.56 25.16 -32.09
CA VAL A 518 22.75 26.53 -31.60
C VAL A 518 22.79 27.53 -32.75
N LEU A 519 23.49 27.21 -33.85
CA LEU A 519 23.54 28.07 -35.03
C LEU A 519 22.17 28.24 -35.70
N MET A 520 21.34 27.19 -35.73
CA MET A 520 19.97 27.28 -36.24
C MET A 520 19.11 28.22 -35.39
N VAL A 521 19.20 28.12 -34.06
CA VAL A 521 18.44 28.98 -33.16
C VAL A 521 18.88 30.44 -33.31
N ILE A 522 20.19 30.69 -33.41
CA ILE A 522 20.71 32.04 -33.66
C ILE A 522 20.18 32.59 -35.00
N ALA A 523 20.16 31.79 -36.06
CA ALA A 523 19.64 32.20 -37.36
C ALA A 523 18.14 32.54 -37.29
N ILE A 524 17.33 31.75 -36.59
CA ILE A 524 15.90 32.01 -36.38
C ILE A 524 15.68 33.31 -35.60
N VAL A 525 16.47 33.54 -34.55
CA VAL A 525 16.36 34.77 -33.74
C VAL A 525 16.76 36.00 -34.56
N VAL A 526 17.81 35.91 -35.37
CA VAL A 526 18.23 37.00 -36.27
C VAL A 526 17.17 37.27 -37.35
N LEU A 527 16.53 36.23 -37.90
CA LEU A 527 15.45 36.38 -38.88
C LEU A 527 14.16 36.98 -38.29
N MET A 528 13.94 36.80 -36.98
CA MET A 528 12.82 37.42 -36.25
C MET A 528 13.10 38.87 -35.85
N LEU A 529 14.37 39.28 -35.80
CA LEU A 529 14.80 40.63 -35.45
C LEU A 529 15.00 41.54 -36.68
N LEU A 530 15.18 40.96 -37.88
CA LEU A 530 15.13 41.65 -39.17
C LEU A 530 13.69 41.76 -39.66
#